data_AF-A0A6I2SGZ2-F1
#
_entry.id   AF-A0A6I2SGZ2-F1
#
_cell.length_a   1.000
_cell.length_b   1.000
_cell.length_c   1.000
_cell.angle_alpha   90.00
_cell.angle_beta   90.00
_cell.angle_gamma   90.00
#
_symmetry.space_group_name_H-M   'P 1'
#
loop_
_entity.id
_entity.type
_entity.pdbx_description
1 polymer ?
#
loop_
_entity_poly.entity_id
_entity_poly.type
_entity_poly.pdbx_seq_one_letter_code
_entity_poly.pdbx_strand_id
1 'polypeptide(L)'
;MMRKLAGSALGLLALLCCAVPAYPWGWAAHTYIIDHIGTTKTEANQQEVYGSMATDVFNYLTLADPTLEPVQNILFYEAHYQPLPLWDNATQALKPLAYGFVSHNEAWGEDWTAHIQNLTIGGSEGYVIIKARALANELATALQGAVGSDDLLVVSHELIEYGVDLLVRNELDSGIGLQMAQAAQQRDPAFPDLLAATFATALAPLGLPVDQAGTLIVGAEAQFRQSMVIYGLILATTDDTLMLDLLVQFLLPQAQAYFAASGISLPPEVELDQVIRFGLARSMELCADDYRKELIRTRSHTVSQLAVNGVLYRGILTAHR
;
A
#
# COMPACT_ATOMS: atom_id res chain seq x y z
N MET A 1 3.91 -9.40 -60.47
CA MET A 1 3.10 -10.54 -60.00
C MET A 1 3.26 -10.60 -58.47
N MET A 2 2.31 -9.99 -57.75
CA MET A 2 2.28 -9.92 -56.28
C MET A 2 1.80 -11.24 -55.69
N ARG A 3 2.40 -11.71 -54.59
CA ARG A 3 1.74 -12.51 -53.53
C ARG A 3 2.64 -12.59 -52.29
N LYS A 4 2.31 -11.76 -51.30
CA LYS A 4 1.85 -12.09 -49.93
C LYS A 4 2.97 -12.31 -48.90
N LEU A 5 3.42 -11.20 -48.31
CA LEU A 5 3.94 -11.15 -46.95
C LEU A 5 2.73 -11.03 -46.01
N ALA A 6 2.45 -12.07 -45.24
CA ALA A 6 1.45 -12.04 -44.17
C ALA A 6 1.87 -13.01 -43.07
N GLY A 7 1.91 -12.50 -41.83
CA GLY A 7 2.11 -13.26 -40.59
C GLY A 7 3.50 -13.00 -39.97
N SER A 8 3.66 -12.34 -38.83
CA SER A 8 2.67 -11.91 -37.84
C SER A 8 3.24 -10.72 -37.06
N ALA A 9 2.56 -9.57 -37.18
CA ALA A 9 2.67 -8.44 -36.27
C ALA A 9 1.91 -8.79 -34.97
N LEU A 10 2.55 -9.59 -34.13
CA LEU A 10 1.99 -10.06 -32.84
C LEU A 10 3.03 -9.97 -31.72
N GLY A 11 3.99 -9.04 -31.86
CA GLY A 11 5.09 -8.83 -30.90
C GLY A 11 5.19 -7.39 -30.38
N LEU A 12 4.17 -6.56 -30.56
CA LEU A 12 4.24 -5.12 -30.24
C LEU A 12 3.00 -4.60 -29.47
N LEU A 13 2.35 -5.47 -28.70
CA LEU A 13 1.21 -5.11 -27.85
C LEU A 13 1.31 -5.68 -26.42
N ALA A 14 2.54 -5.85 -25.92
CA ALA A 14 2.86 -6.17 -24.52
C ALA A 14 3.84 -5.14 -23.91
N LEU A 15 3.82 -3.92 -24.46
CA LEU A 15 4.58 -2.74 -24.02
C LEU A 15 3.60 -1.71 -23.44
N LEU A 16 2.67 -2.19 -22.62
CA LEU A 16 1.68 -1.37 -21.92
C LEU A 16 1.96 -1.49 -20.42
N CYS A 17 2.47 -0.39 -19.87
CA CYS A 17 2.51 -0.08 -18.44
C CYS A 17 3.55 -0.87 -17.62
N CYS A 18 4.82 -0.53 -17.78
CA CYS A 18 5.70 -0.45 -16.61
C CYS A 18 5.20 0.74 -15.76
N ALA A 19 4.04 0.58 -15.14
CA ALA A 19 3.63 1.45 -14.05
C ALA A 19 4.57 1.08 -12.90
N VAL A 20 5.36 2.04 -12.43
CA VAL A 20 5.97 1.89 -11.12
C VAL A 20 4.82 1.63 -10.15
N PRO A 21 4.90 0.61 -9.26
CA PRO A 21 3.83 0.36 -8.30
C PRO A 21 3.54 1.67 -7.56
N ALA A 22 2.35 2.22 -7.80
CA ALA A 22 1.77 3.26 -6.97
C ALA A 22 1.37 2.56 -5.67
N TYR A 23 1.89 3.04 -4.54
CA TYR A 23 1.63 2.46 -3.23
C TYR A 23 0.30 2.98 -2.68
N PRO A 24 -0.50 2.21 -1.94
CA PRO A 24 -1.89 2.50 -1.47
C PRO A 24 -2.14 3.80 -0.69
N TRP A 25 -3.33 3.99 -0.09
CA TRP A 25 -3.35 4.88 1.09
C TRP A 25 -2.26 4.46 2.12
N GLY A 26 -1.79 5.38 2.95
CA GLY A 26 -0.87 5.00 4.04
C GLY A 26 -1.50 3.96 4.98
N TRP A 27 -0.69 3.13 5.63
CA TRP A 27 -1.19 2.04 6.48
C TRP A 27 -2.05 2.53 7.66
N ALA A 28 -1.78 3.72 8.19
CA ALA A 28 -2.65 4.31 9.22
C ALA A 28 -3.98 4.79 8.61
N ALA A 29 -3.99 5.36 7.40
CA ALA A 29 -5.22 5.68 6.69
C ALA A 29 -6.09 4.45 6.42
N HIS A 30 -5.51 3.33 5.96
CA HIS A 30 -6.21 2.05 5.83
C HIS A 30 -6.77 1.56 7.16
N THR A 31 -5.94 1.58 8.21
CA THR A 31 -6.35 1.19 9.56
C THR A 31 -7.53 2.02 10.05
N TYR A 32 -7.50 3.33 9.79
CA TYR A 32 -8.60 4.23 10.15
C TYR A 32 -9.88 3.88 9.39
N ILE A 33 -9.79 3.67 8.08
CA ILE A 33 -10.96 3.33 7.26
C ILE A 33 -11.57 2.02 7.73
N ILE A 34 -10.76 0.96 7.85
CA ILE A 34 -11.24 -0.38 8.18
C ILE A 34 -11.82 -0.45 9.60
N ASP A 35 -11.20 0.24 10.57
CA ASP A 35 -11.72 0.32 11.95
C ASP A 35 -13.12 0.94 12.00
N HIS A 36 -13.45 1.82 11.05
CA HIS A 36 -14.75 2.49 10.98
C HIS A 36 -15.81 1.78 10.12
N ILE A 37 -15.47 0.67 9.45
CA ILE A 37 -16.42 -0.11 8.61
C ILE A 37 -16.51 -1.57 9.00
N GLY A 38 -15.53 -2.08 9.72
CA GLY A 38 -15.48 -3.46 10.20
C GLY A 38 -16.22 -3.65 11.52
N THR A 39 -15.78 -4.68 12.23
CA THR A 39 -16.30 -5.12 13.52
C THR A 39 -15.64 -4.38 14.67
N THR A 40 -15.89 -3.06 14.75
CA THR A 40 -15.35 -2.15 15.79
C THR A 40 -15.20 -2.81 17.17
N LYS A 41 -14.00 -2.68 17.78
CA LYS A 41 -13.68 -3.10 19.17
C LYS A 41 -13.80 -4.60 19.47
N THR A 42 -13.58 -5.47 18.48
CA THR A 42 -13.55 -6.93 18.68
C THR A 42 -12.21 -7.54 18.29
N GLU A 43 -11.96 -8.80 18.63
CA GLU A 43 -10.80 -9.55 18.10
C GLU A 43 -10.84 -9.65 16.57
N ALA A 44 -12.03 -9.72 15.98
CA ALA A 44 -12.20 -9.69 14.53
C ALA A 44 -11.73 -8.36 13.92
N ASN A 45 -11.87 -7.24 14.64
CA ASN A 45 -11.33 -5.94 14.23
C ASN A 45 -9.81 -5.99 14.04
N GLN A 46 -9.08 -6.63 14.95
CA GLN A 46 -7.62 -6.72 14.85
C GLN A 46 -7.20 -7.49 13.60
N GLN A 47 -7.97 -8.52 13.22
CA GLN A 47 -7.74 -9.26 11.99
C GLN A 47 -8.09 -8.42 10.75
N GLU A 48 -9.20 -7.69 10.76
CA GLU A 48 -9.57 -6.75 9.68
C GLU A 48 -8.50 -5.68 9.49
N VAL A 49 -8.01 -5.06 10.57
CA VAL A 49 -6.93 -4.07 10.54
C VAL A 49 -5.65 -4.65 9.95
N TYR A 50 -5.22 -5.82 10.42
CA TYR A 50 -4.02 -6.41 9.83
C TYR A 50 -4.23 -6.77 8.36
N GLY A 51 -5.40 -7.33 8.03
CA GLY A 51 -5.77 -7.65 6.67
C GLY A 51 -5.67 -6.45 5.74
N SER A 52 -6.19 -5.28 6.14
CA SER A 52 -6.18 -4.07 5.31
C SER A 52 -4.78 -3.50 5.07
N MET A 53 -3.81 -3.79 5.94
CA MET A 53 -2.40 -3.44 5.67
C MET A 53 -1.72 -4.54 4.83
N ALA A 54 -2.10 -5.81 5.01
CA ALA A 54 -1.41 -6.95 4.43
C ALA A 54 -1.53 -7.08 2.89
N THR A 55 -2.37 -6.29 2.24
CA THR A 55 -2.41 -6.20 0.77
C THR A 55 -1.06 -5.75 0.20
N ASP A 56 -0.30 -4.96 0.97
CA ASP A 56 1.04 -4.44 0.63
C ASP A 56 2.22 -5.38 0.89
N VAL A 57 1.97 -6.60 1.35
CA VAL A 57 3.02 -7.58 1.67
C VAL A 57 4.05 -7.72 0.54
N PHE A 58 3.63 -7.54 -0.71
CA PHE A 58 4.46 -7.78 -1.89
C PHE A 58 5.19 -6.54 -2.42
N ASN A 59 4.90 -5.33 -1.93
CA ASN A 59 5.40 -4.10 -2.56
C ASN A 59 6.88 -3.82 -2.28
N TYR A 60 7.47 -4.55 -1.32
CA TYR A 60 8.84 -4.35 -0.85
C TYR A 60 9.76 -5.54 -1.13
N LEU A 61 9.33 -6.51 -1.95
CA LEU A 61 10.15 -7.68 -2.31
C LEU A 61 11.48 -7.26 -2.97
N THR A 62 11.45 -6.22 -3.80
CA THR A 62 12.63 -5.74 -4.53
C THR A 62 13.61 -4.93 -3.68
N LEU A 63 13.21 -4.47 -2.49
CA LEU A 63 14.14 -3.78 -1.57
C LEU A 63 15.25 -4.72 -1.08
N ALA A 64 14.93 -6.00 -0.87
CA ALA A 64 15.90 -7.01 -0.45
C ALA A 64 16.62 -7.65 -1.65
N ASP A 65 15.92 -7.84 -2.76
CA ASP A 65 16.46 -8.46 -3.97
C ASP A 65 15.78 -7.89 -5.24
N PRO A 66 16.43 -6.98 -5.97
CA PRO A 66 15.89 -6.40 -7.20
C PRO A 66 15.55 -7.44 -8.28
N THR A 67 16.10 -8.66 -8.23
CA THR A 67 15.77 -9.72 -9.19
C THR A 67 14.36 -10.28 -9.02
N LEU A 68 13.68 -9.94 -7.90
CA LEU A 68 12.31 -10.33 -7.62
C LEU A 68 11.26 -9.41 -8.26
N GLU A 69 11.65 -8.39 -9.04
CA GLU A 69 10.70 -7.48 -9.71
C GLU A 69 9.58 -8.21 -10.47
N PRO A 70 9.84 -9.26 -11.29
CA PRO A 70 8.76 -9.98 -11.97
C PRO A 70 7.80 -10.69 -11.01
N VAL A 71 8.32 -11.19 -9.87
CA VAL A 71 7.51 -11.83 -8.82
C VAL A 71 6.65 -10.78 -8.12
N GLN A 72 7.25 -9.65 -7.74
CA GLN A 72 6.56 -8.51 -7.13
C GLN A 72 5.42 -8.02 -8.02
N ASN A 73 5.66 -7.81 -9.32
CA ASN A 73 4.64 -7.28 -10.22
C ASN A 73 3.42 -8.21 -10.36
N ILE A 74 3.65 -9.54 -10.43
CA ILE A 74 2.55 -10.51 -10.47
C ILE A 74 1.78 -10.50 -9.16
N LEU A 75 2.47 -10.61 -8.02
CA LEU A 75 1.81 -10.68 -6.72
C LEU A 75 1.10 -9.38 -6.34
N PHE A 76 1.68 -8.24 -6.70
CA PHE A 76 1.04 -6.92 -6.58
C PHE A 76 -0.26 -6.89 -7.37
N TYR A 77 -0.24 -7.32 -8.63
CA TYR A 77 -1.44 -7.37 -9.47
C TYR A 77 -2.51 -8.29 -8.88
N GLU A 78 -2.15 -9.48 -8.42
CA GLU A 78 -3.10 -10.39 -7.78
C GLU A 78 -3.70 -9.78 -6.50
N ALA A 79 -2.89 -9.15 -5.66
CA ALA A 79 -3.36 -8.54 -4.42
C ALA A 79 -4.24 -7.29 -4.64
N HIS A 80 -3.87 -6.42 -5.59
CA HIS A 80 -4.50 -5.10 -5.76
C HIS A 80 -5.57 -5.07 -6.86
N TYR A 81 -5.52 -5.95 -7.85
CA TYR A 81 -6.49 -5.95 -8.95
C TYR A 81 -7.37 -7.21 -8.99
N GLN A 82 -6.95 -8.31 -8.35
CA GLN A 82 -7.71 -9.55 -8.27
C GLN A 82 -7.82 -10.05 -6.81
N PRO A 83 -8.33 -9.27 -5.85
CA PRO A 83 -8.30 -9.63 -4.43
C PRO A 83 -9.31 -10.73 -4.03
N LEU A 84 -10.37 -10.93 -4.81
CA LEU A 84 -11.49 -11.82 -4.46
C LEU A 84 -11.13 -13.31 -4.26
N PRO A 85 -10.16 -13.92 -4.95
CA PRO A 85 -9.71 -15.28 -4.65
C PRO A 85 -9.28 -15.47 -3.19
N LEU A 86 -8.65 -14.47 -2.56
CA LEU A 86 -8.29 -14.57 -1.14
C LEU A 86 -9.54 -14.63 -0.26
N TRP A 87 -10.54 -13.80 -0.58
CA TRP A 87 -11.84 -13.87 0.08
C TRP A 87 -12.49 -15.24 -0.09
N ASP A 88 -12.56 -15.76 -1.31
CA ASP A 88 -13.23 -17.02 -1.61
C ASP A 88 -12.54 -18.23 -0.94
N ASN A 89 -11.21 -18.20 -0.85
CA ASN A 89 -10.42 -19.24 -0.20
C ASN A 89 -10.42 -19.16 1.33
N ALA A 90 -10.77 -18.01 1.92
CA ALA A 90 -10.76 -17.83 3.36
C ALA A 90 -11.81 -18.69 4.08
N THR A 91 -11.38 -19.43 5.10
CA THR A 91 -12.30 -20.10 6.02
C THR A 91 -13.10 -19.08 6.84
N GLN A 92 -14.19 -19.50 7.49
CA GLN A 92 -14.99 -18.60 8.35
C GLN A 92 -14.17 -17.90 9.44
N ALA A 93 -13.14 -18.56 9.97
CA ALA A 93 -12.24 -17.97 10.97
C ALA A 93 -11.35 -16.87 10.38
N LEU A 94 -10.96 -16.98 9.11
CA LEU A 94 -10.11 -16.02 8.40
C LEU A 94 -10.90 -14.94 7.64
N LYS A 95 -12.23 -14.98 7.67
CA LYS A 95 -13.07 -13.97 6.99
C LYS A 95 -12.84 -12.54 7.47
N PRO A 96 -12.63 -12.24 8.77
CA PRO A 96 -12.27 -10.89 9.21
C PRO A 96 -10.98 -10.39 8.55
N LEU A 97 -9.95 -11.24 8.50
CA LEU A 97 -8.69 -10.87 7.88
C LEU A 97 -8.84 -10.66 6.36
N ALA A 98 -9.50 -11.60 5.68
CA ALA A 98 -9.76 -11.48 4.25
C ALA A 98 -10.65 -10.28 3.92
N TYR A 99 -11.58 -9.89 4.80
CA TYR A 99 -12.38 -8.68 4.65
C TYR A 99 -11.50 -7.43 4.62
N GLY A 100 -10.58 -7.32 5.58
CA GLY A 100 -9.57 -6.26 5.61
C GLY A 100 -8.75 -6.23 4.32
N PHE A 101 -8.17 -7.36 3.93
CA PHE A 101 -7.33 -7.45 2.74
C PHE A 101 -8.07 -7.01 1.47
N VAL A 102 -9.28 -7.51 1.27
CA VAL A 102 -10.05 -7.20 0.07
C VAL A 102 -10.60 -5.77 0.08
N SER A 103 -10.70 -5.09 1.23
CA SER A 103 -11.15 -3.68 1.28
C SER A 103 -10.17 -2.68 0.64
N HIS A 104 -8.89 -3.01 0.61
CA HIS A 104 -7.78 -2.12 0.28
C HIS A 104 -7.65 -1.80 -1.22
N ASN A 105 -7.77 -2.83 -2.07
CA ASN A 105 -7.41 -2.90 -3.50
C ASN A 105 -7.65 -1.69 -4.46
N GLU A 106 -6.92 -1.69 -5.58
CA GLU A 106 -6.95 -0.71 -6.68
C GLU A 106 -8.14 -0.84 -7.65
N ALA A 107 -8.77 -2.02 -7.71
CA ALA A 107 -9.86 -2.24 -8.66
C ALA A 107 -11.13 -1.45 -8.28
N TRP A 108 -11.42 -1.35 -6.98
CA TRP A 108 -12.60 -0.67 -6.45
C TRP A 108 -12.51 -0.34 -4.95
N GLY A 109 -11.43 -0.73 -4.28
CA GLY A 109 -11.27 -0.59 -2.83
C GLY A 109 -10.86 0.81 -2.41
N GLU A 110 -10.15 0.88 -1.28
CA GLU A 110 -9.64 2.12 -0.71
C GLU A 110 -8.68 2.82 -1.69
N ASP A 111 -7.79 2.08 -2.34
CA ASP A 111 -6.76 2.63 -3.24
C ASP A 111 -7.29 3.13 -4.55
N TRP A 112 -8.41 2.58 -5.00
CA TRP A 112 -9.09 3.14 -6.14
C TRP A 112 -9.34 4.65 -5.94
N THR A 113 -9.63 5.09 -4.71
CA THR A 113 -9.78 6.53 -4.42
C THR A 113 -8.45 7.26 -4.28
N ALA A 114 -7.41 6.59 -3.77
CA ALA A 114 -6.07 7.15 -3.63
C ALA A 114 -5.41 7.39 -4.99
N HIS A 115 -5.56 6.48 -5.96
CA HIS A 115 -4.77 6.48 -7.20
C HIS A 115 -5.57 6.69 -8.46
N ILE A 116 -6.79 6.17 -8.52
CA ILE A 116 -7.57 6.19 -9.75
C ILE A 116 -8.50 7.40 -9.77
N GLN A 117 -9.27 7.62 -8.72
CA GLN A 117 -10.32 8.63 -8.73
C GLN A 117 -10.64 9.19 -7.33
N ASN A 118 -10.21 10.41 -7.08
CA ASN A 118 -10.62 11.13 -5.88
C ASN A 118 -12.13 11.40 -5.84
N LEU A 119 -12.66 11.58 -4.63
CA LEU A 119 -14.08 11.75 -4.34
C LEU A 119 -14.46 13.16 -3.87
N THR A 120 -13.49 14.01 -3.51
CA THR A 120 -13.78 15.33 -2.89
C THR A 120 -13.17 16.55 -3.56
N ILE A 121 -12.04 16.41 -4.25
CA ILE A 121 -11.28 17.56 -4.79
C ILE A 121 -11.51 17.77 -6.30
N GLY A 122 -12.22 16.85 -6.96
CA GLY A 122 -12.53 16.89 -8.38
C GLY A 122 -11.37 16.43 -9.27
N GLY A 123 -11.65 16.17 -10.55
CA GLY A 123 -10.68 15.63 -11.50
C GLY A 123 -10.87 14.13 -11.78
N SER A 124 -9.95 13.55 -12.53
CA SER A 124 -9.98 12.14 -13.00
C SER A 124 -8.74 11.35 -12.56
N GLU A 125 -8.06 11.83 -11.52
CA GLU A 125 -6.91 11.17 -10.91
C GLU A 125 -7.22 10.92 -9.43
N GLY A 126 -6.53 9.95 -8.83
CA GLY A 126 -6.62 9.68 -7.42
C GLY A 126 -6.10 10.82 -6.54
N TYR A 127 -6.57 10.85 -5.30
CA TYR A 127 -6.22 11.88 -4.33
C TYR A 127 -4.70 11.96 -4.11
N VAL A 128 -4.05 10.83 -3.82
CA VAL A 128 -2.61 10.76 -3.55
C VAL A 128 -1.81 11.21 -4.76
N ILE A 129 -2.20 10.79 -5.97
CA ILE A 129 -1.52 11.18 -7.22
C ILE A 129 -1.53 12.71 -7.42
N ILE A 130 -2.67 13.36 -7.20
CA ILE A 130 -2.79 14.81 -7.32
C ILE A 130 -1.83 15.51 -6.33
N LYS A 131 -1.79 15.05 -5.08
CA LYS A 131 -0.93 15.61 -4.04
C LYS A 131 0.56 15.31 -4.30
N ALA A 132 0.87 14.12 -4.80
CA ALA A 132 2.22 13.68 -5.12
C ALA A 132 2.82 14.52 -6.26
N ARG A 133 2.04 14.85 -7.29
CA ARG A 133 2.48 15.78 -8.35
C ARG A 133 2.78 17.18 -7.80
N ALA A 134 1.99 17.67 -6.84
CA ALA A 134 2.27 18.95 -6.20
C ALA A 134 3.59 18.91 -5.42
N LEU A 135 3.81 17.86 -4.63
CA LEU A 135 5.02 17.66 -3.86
C LEU A 135 6.26 17.42 -4.72
N ALA A 136 6.15 16.70 -5.84
CA ALA A 136 7.26 16.40 -6.75
C ALA A 136 7.94 17.66 -7.28
N ASN A 137 7.17 18.72 -7.54
CA ASN A 137 7.72 20.01 -7.96
C ASN A 137 8.60 20.65 -6.88
N GLU A 138 8.26 20.46 -5.61
CA GLU A 138 9.00 21.00 -4.47
C GLU A 138 10.24 20.14 -4.18
N LEU A 139 10.10 18.81 -4.22
CA LEU A 139 11.20 17.87 -4.02
C LEU A 139 12.27 17.94 -5.11
N ALA A 140 11.89 18.26 -6.36
CA ALA A 140 12.86 18.46 -7.44
C ALA A 140 13.95 19.48 -7.07
N THR A 141 13.58 20.53 -6.33
CA THR A 141 14.53 21.55 -5.86
C THR A 141 15.39 21.01 -4.71
N ALA A 142 14.77 20.33 -3.73
CA ALA A 142 15.49 19.75 -2.60
C ALA A 142 16.51 18.67 -3.02
N LEU A 143 16.21 17.93 -4.08
CA LEU A 143 17.06 16.92 -4.70
C LEU A 143 17.98 17.48 -5.80
N GLN A 144 18.04 18.81 -5.96
CA GLN A 144 18.88 19.52 -6.94
C GLN A 144 18.73 19.03 -8.40
N GLY A 145 17.54 18.54 -8.76
CA GLY A 145 17.26 17.98 -10.08
C GLY A 145 17.99 16.68 -10.41
N ALA A 146 18.56 16.00 -9.41
CA ALA A 146 19.27 14.72 -9.60
C ALA A 146 18.34 13.53 -9.88
N VAL A 147 17.05 13.69 -9.60
CA VAL A 147 16.04 12.64 -9.71
C VAL A 147 15.10 12.96 -10.87
N GLY A 148 14.84 11.96 -11.74
CA GLY A 148 13.94 12.10 -12.88
C GLY A 148 12.48 12.31 -12.46
N SER A 149 11.62 12.74 -13.38
CA SER A 149 10.21 13.03 -13.08
C SER A 149 9.45 11.82 -12.53
N ASP A 150 9.77 10.64 -13.04
CA ASP A 150 9.04 9.41 -12.70
C ASP A 150 9.43 8.95 -11.29
N ASP A 151 10.74 8.91 -10.98
CA ASP A 151 11.23 8.61 -9.63
C ASP A 151 10.83 9.69 -8.61
N LEU A 152 10.79 10.97 -9.01
CA LEU A 152 10.29 12.05 -8.16
C LEU A 152 8.83 11.83 -7.79
N LEU A 153 8.00 11.39 -8.75
CA LEU A 153 6.60 11.11 -8.48
C LEU A 153 6.47 9.96 -7.47
N VAL A 154 7.26 8.89 -7.62
CA VAL A 154 7.24 7.73 -6.72
C VAL A 154 7.65 8.12 -5.30
N VAL A 155 8.74 8.87 -5.14
CA VAL A 155 9.16 9.35 -3.81
C VAL A 155 8.14 10.30 -3.21
N SER A 156 7.54 11.17 -4.03
CA SER A 156 6.50 12.09 -3.57
C SER A 156 5.23 11.37 -3.15
N HIS A 157 4.88 10.32 -3.88
CA HIS A 157 3.73 9.46 -3.64
C HIS A 157 3.83 8.85 -2.23
N GLU A 158 4.91 8.15 -1.94
CA GLU A 158 5.21 7.58 -0.61
C GLU A 158 5.15 8.63 0.50
N LEU A 159 5.77 9.80 0.30
CA LEU A 159 5.79 10.86 1.31
C LEU A 159 4.40 11.45 1.57
N ILE A 160 3.53 11.54 0.55
CA ILE A 160 2.13 11.96 0.72
C ILE A 160 1.39 11.00 1.64
N GLU A 161 1.54 9.70 1.46
CA GLU A 161 0.90 8.69 2.30
C GLU A 161 1.36 8.77 3.74
N TYR A 162 2.67 8.82 3.97
CA TYR A 162 3.19 9.02 5.32
C TYR A 162 2.71 10.35 5.92
N GLY A 163 2.59 11.41 5.11
CA GLY A 163 2.00 12.67 5.53
C GLY A 163 0.53 12.54 5.96
N VAL A 164 -0.28 11.78 5.22
CA VAL A 164 -1.66 11.46 5.60
C VAL A 164 -1.70 10.62 6.88
N ASP A 165 -0.84 9.62 7.03
CA ASP A 165 -0.77 8.80 8.24
C ASP A 165 -0.44 9.63 9.49
N LEU A 166 0.47 10.60 9.37
CA LEU A 166 0.77 11.56 10.43
C LEU A 166 -0.45 12.43 10.77
N LEU A 167 -1.21 12.90 9.77
CA LEU A 167 -2.44 13.66 10.00
C LEU A 167 -3.55 12.80 10.63
N VAL A 168 -3.66 11.52 10.27
CA VAL A 168 -4.57 10.57 10.89
C VAL A 168 -4.21 10.40 12.36
N ARG A 169 -2.94 10.09 12.67
CA ARG A 169 -2.43 10.00 14.05
C ARG A 169 -2.74 11.27 14.85
N ASN A 170 -2.45 12.44 14.29
CA ASN A 170 -2.49 13.69 15.03
C ASN A 170 -3.92 14.18 15.29
N GLU A 171 -4.86 13.93 14.37
CA GLU A 171 -6.15 14.61 14.41
C GLU A 171 -7.38 13.68 14.35
N LEU A 172 -7.22 12.41 13.98
CA LEU A 172 -8.32 11.45 13.86
C LEU A 172 -8.24 10.40 14.96
N ASP A 173 -7.08 9.81 15.15
CA ASP A 173 -6.88 8.71 16.08
C ASP A 173 -5.42 8.64 16.58
N SER A 174 -5.19 9.21 17.76
CA SER A 174 -3.87 9.16 18.43
C SER A 174 -3.47 7.76 18.89
N GLY A 175 -4.40 6.81 18.93
CA GLY A 175 -4.15 5.41 19.28
C GLY A 175 -3.79 4.51 18.10
N ILE A 176 -3.84 5.04 16.88
CA ILE A 176 -3.79 4.22 15.66
C ILE A 176 -2.50 3.41 15.52
N GLY A 177 -1.35 3.98 15.89
CA GLY A 177 -0.07 3.27 15.85
C GLY A 177 -0.06 2.02 16.76
N LEU A 178 -0.64 2.12 17.96
CA LEU A 178 -0.73 0.98 18.88
C LEU A 178 -1.69 -0.08 18.32
N GLN A 179 -2.79 0.33 17.72
CA GLN A 179 -3.74 -0.57 17.07
C GLN A 179 -3.08 -1.35 15.93
N MET A 180 -2.32 -0.69 15.05
CA MET A 180 -1.57 -1.32 13.96
C MET A 180 -0.57 -2.36 14.50
N ALA A 181 0.22 -1.97 15.51
CA ALA A 181 1.21 -2.86 16.10
C ALA A 181 0.56 -4.10 16.75
N GLN A 182 -0.57 -3.93 17.45
CA GLN A 182 -1.32 -5.02 18.05
C GLN A 182 -1.93 -5.94 17.00
N ALA A 183 -2.54 -5.39 15.95
CA ALA A 183 -3.12 -6.15 14.85
C ALA A 183 -2.06 -7.05 14.19
N ALA A 184 -0.88 -6.49 13.88
CA ALA A 184 0.23 -7.24 13.31
C ALA A 184 0.79 -8.32 14.26
N GLN A 185 0.83 -8.07 15.57
CA GLN A 185 1.26 -9.07 16.55
C GLN A 185 0.26 -10.22 16.69
N GLN A 186 -1.04 -9.90 16.65
CA GLN A 186 -2.14 -10.81 16.96
C GLN A 186 -2.78 -11.46 15.73
N ARG A 187 -2.31 -11.16 14.52
CA ARG A 187 -2.85 -11.76 13.30
C ARG A 187 -2.91 -13.28 13.38
N ASP A 188 -3.89 -13.88 12.72
CA ASP A 188 -4.08 -15.32 12.72
C ASP A 188 -2.87 -16.03 12.07
N PRO A 189 -2.26 -17.04 12.75
CA PRO A 189 -1.07 -17.72 12.23
C PRO A 189 -1.31 -18.49 10.93
N ALA A 190 -2.54 -18.83 10.56
CA ALA A 190 -2.87 -19.53 9.32
C ALA A 190 -2.94 -18.61 8.09
N PHE A 191 -2.86 -17.29 8.26
CA PHE A 191 -2.95 -16.36 7.14
C PHE A 191 -1.82 -16.45 6.07
N PRO A 192 -0.55 -16.74 6.38
CA PRO A 192 0.48 -16.88 5.34
C PRO A 192 0.22 -18.08 4.45
N ASP A 193 -0.31 -19.16 5.03
CA ASP A 193 -0.70 -20.34 4.28
C ASP A 193 -1.89 -20.01 3.37
N LEU A 194 -2.83 -19.17 3.82
CA LEU A 194 -3.90 -18.66 2.96
C LEU A 194 -3.35 -17.82 1.79
N LEU A 195 -2.39 -16.91 2.04
CA LEU A 195 -1.74 -16.13 0.99
C LEU A 195 -1.03 -17.05 -0.02
N ALA A 196 -0.23 -18.00 0.45
CA ALA A 196 0.49 -18.94 -0.39
C ALA A 196 -0.47 -19.81 -1.22
N ALA A 197 -1.51 -20.37 -0.59
CA ALA A 197 -2.52 -21.18 -1.28
C ALA A 197 -3.28 -20.37 -2.35
N THR A 198 -3.45 -19.07 -2.14
CA THR A 198 -4.17 -18.19 -3.07
C THR A 198 -3.28 -17.76 -4.23
N PHE A 199 -2.07 -17.27 -3.97
CA PHE A 199 -1.27 -16.55 -4.96
C PHE A 199 -0.09 -17.33 -5.54
N ALA A 200 0.37 -18.43 -4.92
CA ALA A 200 1.58 -19.13 -5.39
C ALA A 200 1.47 -19.64 -6.84
N THR A 201 0.27 -20.05 -7.27
CA THR A 201 0.05 -20.55 -8.63
C THR A 201 0.16 -19.47 -9.71
N ALA A 202 -0.04 -18.20 -9.35
CA ALA A 202 0.11 -17.07 -10.27
C ALA A 202 1.57 -16.89 -10.74
N LEU A 203 2.54 -17.45 -10.00
CA LEU A 203 3.97 -17.39 -10.33
C LEU A 203 4.44 -18.52 -11.27
N ALA A 204 3.58 -19.47 -11.64
CA ALA A 204 3.91 -20.54 -12.56
C ALA A 204 4.47 -20.07 -13.93
N PRO A 205 4.01 -18.95 -14.53
CA PRO A 205 4.58 -18.42 -15.77
C PRO A 205 6.05 -18.00 -15.68
N LEU A 206 6.56 -17.72 -14.47
CA LEU A 206 7.98 -17.44 -14.23
C LEU A 206 8.82 -18.74 -14.09
N GLY A 207 8.19 -19.91 -14.21
CA GLY A 207 8.83 -21.20 -14.00
C GLY A 207 9.11 -21.53 -12.53
N LEU A 208 8.54 -20.76 -11.59
CA LEU A 208 8.72 -20.98 -10.16
C LEU A 208 7.81 -22.12 -9.67
N PRO A 209 8.37 -23.19 -9.07
CA PRO A 209 7.56 -24.24 -8.46
C PRO A 209 6.64 -23.70 -7.36
N VAL A 210 5.42 -24.23 -7.25
CA VAL A 210 4.38 -23.74 -6.32
C VAL A 210 4.83 -23.76 -4.86
N ASP A 211 5.62 -24.75 -4.46
CA ASP A 211 6.21 -24.86 -3.13
C ASP A 211 7.25 -23.76 -2.85
N GLN A 212 8.08 -23.43 -3.83
CA GLN A 212 9.04 -22.32 -3.73
C GLN A 212 8.34 -20.96 -3.71
N ALA A 213 7.33 -20.78 -4.56
CA ALA A 213 6.45 -19.62 -4.58
C ALA A 213 5.75 -19.41 -3.22
N GLY A 214 5.18 -20.48 -2.66
CA GLY A 214 4.57 -20.44 -1.33
C GLY A 214 5.56 -20.06 -0.24
N THR A 215 6.77 -20.62 -0.27
CA THR A 215 7.85 -20.26 0.68
C THR A 215 8.21 -18.78 0.60
N LEU A 216 8.31 -18.24 -0.62
CA LEU A 216 8.58 -16.81 -0.83
C LEU A 216 7.46 -15.93 -0.28
N ILE A 217 6.20 -16.25 -0.56
CA ILE A 217 5.02 -15.50 -0.08
C ILE A 217 4.96 -15.48 1.45
N VAL A 218 5.16 -16.64 2.11
CA VAL A 218 5.19 -16.73 3.57
C VAL A 218 6.35 -15.91 4.16
N GLY A 219 7.51 -15.94 3.51
CA GLY A 219 8.66 -15.14 3.92
C GLY A 219 8.41 -13.63 3.80
N ALA A 220 7.79 -13.20 2.71
CA ALA A 220 7.43 -11.80 2.46
C ALA A 220 6.46 -11.28 3.54
N GLU A 221 5.41 -12.04 3.84
CA GLU A 221 4.45 -11.69 4.88
C GLU A 221 5.14 -11.56 6.24
N ALA A 222 6.02 -12.50 6.60
CA ALA A 222 6.71 -12.47 7.88
C ALA A 222 7.57 -11.21 8.07
N GLN A 223 8.21 -10.73 7.00
CA GLN A 223 8.96 -9.48 6.99
C GLN A 223 8.02 -8.28 7.09
N PHE A 224 6.97 -8.25 6.27
CA PHE A 224 5.98 -7.17 6.27
C PHE A 224 5.32 -6.99 7.64
N ARG A 225 4.94 -8.09 8.29
CA ARG A 225 4.39 -8.08 9.66
C ARG A 225 5.35 -7.40 10.65
N GLN A 226 6.65 -7.68 10.57
CA GLN A 226 7.64 -7.04 11.45
C GLN A 226 7.70 -5.53 11.19
N SER A 227 7.69 -5.12 9.92
CA SER A 227 7.62 -3.71 9.53
C SER A 227 6.37 -3.04 10.10
N MET A 228 5.20 -3.68 10.04
CA MET A 228 3.96 -3.12 10.61
C MET A 228 4.01 -2.95 12.12
N VAL A 229 4.65 -3.89 12.84
CA VAL A 229 4.86 -3.74 14.29
C VAL A 229 5.77 -2.55 14.57
N ILE A 230 6.89 -2.43 13.86
CA ILE A 230 7.84 -1.33 14.04
C ILE A 230 7.18 0.01 13.72
N TYR A 231 6.54 0.11 12.56
CA TYR A 231 5.88 1.33 12.09
C TYR A 231 4.74 1.76 13.04
N GLY A 232 3.91 0.83 13.48
CA GLY A 232 2.88 1.11 14.49
C GLY A 232 3.47 1.64 15.81
N LEU A 233 4.58 1.08 16.28
CA LEU A 233 5.27 1.58 17.48
C LEU A 233 5.90 2.97 17.28
N ILE A 234 6.38 3.28 16.08
CA ILE A 234 6.84 4.63 15.73
C ILE A 234 5.67 5.60 15.88
N LEU A 235 4.53 5.34 15.23
CA LEU A 235 3.35 6.21 15.31
C LEU A 235 2.76 6.30 16.73
N ALA A 236 2.90 5.25 17.55
CA ALA A 236 2.47 5.25 18.95
C ALA A 236 3.37 6.09 19.88
N THR A 237 4.53 6.54 19.41
CA THR A 237 5.44 7.39 20.20
C THR A 237 4.79 8.75 20.46
N THR A 238 4.63 9.16 21.73
CA THR A 238 3.93 10.40 22.10
C THR A 238 4.76 11.67 21.96
N ASP A 239 6.09 11.55 21.93
CA ASP A 239 6.99 12.67 21.65
C ASP A 239 7.10 12.84 20.13
N ASP A 240 6.53 13.92 19.59
CA ASP A 240 6.46 14.16 18.15
C ASP A 240 7.85 14.33 17.50
N THR A 241 8.84 14.85 18.23
CA THR A 241 10.20 15.00 17.70
C THR A 241 10.86 13.64 17.58
N LEU A 242 10.78 12.83 18.64
CA LEU A 242 11.31 11.46 18.63
C LEU A 242 10.58 10.59 17.60
N MET A 243 9.26 10.70 17.50
CA MET A 243 8.46 9.97 16.50
C MET A 243 8.95 10.30 15.08
N LEU A 244 9.12 11.59 14.76
CA LEU A 244 9.62 12.00 13.45
C LEU A 244 11.05 11.49 13.19
N ASP A 245 11.92 11.54 14.19
CA ASP A 245 13.29 11.01 14.07
C ASP A 245 13.31 9.51 13.79
N LEU A 246 12.45 8.73 14.46
CA LEU A 246 12.31 7.30 14.24
C LEU A 246 11.69 6.99 12.87
N LEU A 247 10.68 7.76 12.45
CA LEU A 247 10.07 7.62 11.13
C LEU A 247 11.09 7.87 10.02
N VAL A 248 11.89 8.94 10.13
CA VAL A 248 12.95 9.23 9.15
C VAL A 248 13.98 8.10 9.11
N GLN A 249 14.36 7.53 10.25
CA GLN A 249 15.26 6.37 10.30
C GLN A 249 14.65 5.11 9.68
N PHE A 250 13.33 4.94 9.77
CA PHE A 250 12.61 3.85 9.11
C PHE A 250 12.55 4.01 7.59
N LEU A 251 12.37 5.24 7.09
CA LEU A 251 12.25 5.54 5.66
C LEU A 251 13.60 5.66 4.94
N LEU A 252 14.63 6.16 5.61
CA LEU A 252 15.93 6.41 5.02
C LEU A 252 16.54 5.18 4.28
N PRO A 253 16.62 3.97 4.88
CA PRO A 253 17.17 2.82 4.18
C PRO A 253 16.32 2.38 2.98
N GLN A 254 15.00 2.61 3.01
CA GLN A 254 14.10 2.30 1.90
C GLN A 254 14.34 3.25 0.72
N ALA A 255 14.42 4.56 0.99
CA ALA A 255 14.74 5.56 -0.02
C ALA A 255 16.14 5.34 -0.62
N GLN A 256 17.13 4.97 0.20
CA GLN A 256 18.47 4.61 -0.27
C GLN A 256 18.46 3.38 -1.17
N ALA A 257 17.75 2.32 -0.77
CA ALA A 257 17.62 1.10 -1.56
C ALA A 257 16.91 1.37 -2.90
N TYR A 258 15.84 2.17 -2.89
CA TYR A 258 15.13 2.60 -4.08
C TYR A 258 16.04 3.36 -5.05
N PHE A 259 16.73 4.41 -4.59
CA PHE A 259 17.65 5.16 -5.46
C PHE A 259 18.79 4.30 -6.00
N ALA A 260 19.34 3.40 -5.18
CA ALA A 260 20.35 2.46 -5.64
C ALA A 260 19.82 1.51 -6.74
N ALA A 261 18.60 0.96 -6.55
CA ALA A 261 17.95 0.10 -7.53
C ALA A 261 17.62 0.83 -8.84
N SER A 262 17.22 2.11 -8.76
CA SER A 262 16.99 2.98 -9.92
C SER A 262 18.28 3.51 -10.58
N GLY A 263 19.46 3.19 -10.02
CA GLY A 263 20.74 3.70 -10.53
C GLY A 263 20.94 5.21 -10.32
N ILE A 264 20.24 5.79 -9.36
CA ILE A 264 20.27 7.22 -9.02
C ILE A 264 21.36 7.45 -7.99
N SER A 265 22.26 8.38 -8.30
CA SER A 265 23.28 8.88 -7.37
C SER A 265 22.94 10.31 -6.98
N LEU A 266 22.72 10.54 -5.69
CA LEU A 266 22.46 11.89 -5.18
C LEU A 266 23.77 12.69 -5.07
N PRO A 267 23.74 14.02 -5.27
CA PRO A 267 24.87 14.89 -4.98
C PRO A 267 25.30 14.74 -3.51
N PRO A 268 26.62 14.82 -3.20
CA PRO A 268 27.13 14.67 -1.83
C PRO A 268 26.55 15.65 -0.81
N GLU A 269 25.99 16.77 -1.27
CA GLU A 269 25.42 17.85 -0.46
C GLU A 269 23.93 17.62 -0.15
N VAL A 270 23.31 16.62 -0.79
CA VAL A 270 21.92 16.24 -0.54
C VAL A 270 21.87 15.31 0.67
N GLU A 271 21.47 15.87 1.80
CA GLU A 271 21.20 15.12 3.03
C GLU A 271 19.80 14.49 2.95
N LEU A 272 19.74 13.20 2.60
CA LEU A 272 18.46 12.52 2.31
C LEU A 272 17.50 12.48 3.51
N ASP A 273 18.01 12.42 4.74
CA ASP A 273 17.18 12.51 5.94
C ASP A 273 16.46 13.87 6.04
N GLN A 274 17.14 14.97 5.66
CA GLN A 274 16.54 16.30 5.61
C GLN A 274 15.52 16.43 4.48
N VAL A 275 15.78 15.80 3.33
CA VAL A 275 14.80 15.74 2.23
C VAL A 275 13.54 15.00 2.67
N ILE A 276 13.66 13.87 3.36
CA ILE A 276 12.51 13.11 3.90
C ILE A 276 11.73 13.97 4.89
N ARG A 277 12.40 14.63 5.85
CA ARG A 277 11.73 15.53 6.81
C ARG A 277 10.98 16.67 6.13
N PHE A 278 11.62 17.32 5.17
CA PHE A 278 11.00 18.37 4.37
C PHE A 278 9.77 17.83 3.64
N GLY A 279 9.91 16.68 2.97
CA GLY A 279 8.83 16.04 2.24
C GLY A 279 7.64 15.64 3.11
N LEU A 280 7.88 15.06 4.29
CA LEU A 280 6.83 14.72 5.26
C LEU A 280 6.09 15.95 5.76
N ALA A 281 6.81 17.00 6.18
CA ALA A 281 6.20 18.25 6.62
C ALA A 281 5.33 18.85 5.51
N ARG A 282 5.85 18.87 4.27
CA ARG A 282 5.13 19.44 3.14
C ARG A 282 3.93 18.60 2.72
N SER A 283 4.02 17.28 2.85
CA SER A 283 2.92 16.35 2.59
C SER A 283 1.74 16.60 3.52
N MET A 284 2.02 16.79 4.82
CA MET A 284 1.00 17.17 5.79
C MET A 284 0.34 18.50 5.41
N GLU A 285 1.11 19.51 5.05
CA GLU A 285 0.57 20.82 4.63
C GLU A 285 -0.32 20.72 3.38
N LEU A 286 0.10 19.94 2.37
CA LEU A 286 -0.67 19.75 1.13
C LEU A 286 -2.00 19.02 1.36
N CYS A 287 -2.07 18.17 2.39
CA CYS A 287 -3.23 17.31 2.67
C CYS A 287 -4.15 17.85 3.78
N ALA A 288 -3.68 18.75 4.64
CA ALA A 288 -4.37 19.14 5.88
C ALA A 288 -5.85 19.58 5.68
N ASP A 289 -6.14 20.29 4.60
CA ASP A 289 -7.47 20.90 4.40
C ASP A 289 -8.56 19.93 3.88
N ASP A 290 -8.16 18.81 3.26
CA ASP A 290 -9.08 17.94 2.52
C ASP A 290 -8.94 16.43 2.80
N TYR A 291 -7.82 15.94 3.34
CA TYR A 291 -7.61 14.51 3.58
C TYR A 291 -8.74 13.85 4.38
N ARG A 292 -9.22 14.50 5.46
CA ARG A 292 -10.29 13.97 6.31
C ARG A 292 -11.58 13.77 5.52
N LYS A 293 -11.92 14.71 4.63
CA LYS A 293 -13.12 14.61 3.80
C LYS A 293 -12.98 13.47 2.80
N GLU A 294 -11.79 13.34 2.20
CA GLU A 294 -11.49 12.24 1.28
C GLU A 294 -11.62 10.89 1.98
N LEU A 295 -10.94 10.66 3.11
CA LEU A 295 -11.02 9.41 3.88
C LEU A 295 -12.45 9.03 4.27
N ILE A 296 -13.30 9.99 4.66
CA ILE A 296 -14.72 9.73 4.97
C ILE A 296 -15.49 9.28 3.72
N ARG A 297 -15.19 9.85 2.55
CA ARG A 297 -15.80 9.45 1.28
C ARG A 297 -15.27 8.09 0.83
N THR A 298 -13.98 7.85 0.92
CA THR A 298 -13.34 6.54 0.67
C THR A 298 -14.01 5.47 1.51
N ARG A 299 -14.13 5.68 2.83
CA ARG A 299 -14.84 4.77 3.73
C ARG A 299 -16.24 4.42 3.22
N SER A 300 -17.02 5.43 2.84
CA SER A 300 -18.39 5.23 2.37
C SER A 300 -18.43 4.48 1.03
N HIS A 301 -17.46 4.75 0.15
CA HIS A 301 -17.26 4.05 -1.11
C HIS A 301 -16.92 2.58 -0.87
N THR A 302 -15.92 2.30 -0.05
CA THR A 302 -15.44 0.95 0.27
C THR A 302 -16.55 0.07 0.84
N VAL A 303 -17.36 0.57 1.78
CA VAL A 303 -18.53 -0.16 2.29
C VAL A 303 -19.48 -0.56 1.16
N SER A 304 -19.79 0.39 0.27
CA SER A 304 -20.67 0.11 -0.86
C SER A 304 -20.08 -0.95 -1.79
N GLN A 305 -18.78 -0.88 -2.07
CA GLN A 305 -18.13 -1.81 -2.98
C GLN A 305 -17.98 -3.20 -2.39
N LEU A 306 -17.66 -3.32 -1.10
CA LEU A 306 -17.65 -4.61 -0.40
C LEU A 306 -19.02 -5.29 -0.47
N ALA A 307 -20.10 -4.54 -0.25
CA ALA A 307 -21.46 -5.07 -0.37
C ALA A 307 -21.80 -5.50 -1.81
N VAL A 308 -21.45 -4.69 -2.82
CA VAL A 308 -21.68 -5.00 -4.24
C VAL A 308 -20.93 -6.26 -4.68
N ASN A 309 -19.71 -6.46 -4.16
CA ASN A 309 -18.87 -7.62 -4.47
C ASN A 309 -19.16 -8.84 -3.57
N GLY A 310 -20.19 -8.79 -2.72
CA GLY A 310 -20.58 -9.93 -1.86
C GLY A 310 -19.61 -10.23 -0.72
N VAL A 311 -18.77 -9.26 -0.36
CA VAL A 311 -17.77 -9.36 0.71
C VAL A 311 -18.42 -8.95 2.03
N LEU A 312 -19.17 -9.88 2.62
CA LEU A 312 -19.87 -9.70 3.90
C LEU A 312 -19.68 -10.93 4.78
N TYR A 313 -19.48 -10.73 6.08
CA TYR A 313 -19.48 -11.83 7.06
C TYR A 313 -20.28 -11.47 8.32
N ARG A 314 -20.54 -12.48 9.15
CA ARG A 314 -21.51 -12.39 10.26
C ARG A 314 -21.26 -11.23 11.23
N GLY A 315 -20.00 -10.89 11.50
CA GLY A 315 -19.66 -9.80 12.41
C GLY A 315 -20.14 -8.43 11.91
N ILE A 316 -20.04 -8.17 10.61
CA ILE A 316 -20.46 -6.90 9.98
C ILE A 316 -21.97 -6.77 9.96
N LEU A 317 -22.68 -7.88 9.68
CA LEU A 317 -24.16 -7.90 9.67
C LEU A 317 -24.78 -7.56 11.03
N THR A 318 -24.05 -7.73 12.13
CA THR A 318 -24.47 -7.34 13.47
C THR A 318 -24.07 -5.91 13.84
N ALA A 319 -23.00 -5.35 13.25
CA ALA A 319 -22.51 -4.02 13.57
C ALA A 319 -23.36 -2.88 12.96
N HIS A 320 -24.11 -3.16 11.88
CA HIS A 320 -24.93 -2.17 11.18
C HIS A 320 -26.45 -2.31 11.41
N ARG A 321 -26.86 -3.00 12.47
CA ARG A 321 -28.26 -3.02 12.94
C ARG A 321 -28.44 -2.09 14.12
#